data_AF-A0A2R6NSQ7-F1
#
_entry.id   AF-A0A2R6NSQ7-F1
#
_cell.length_a   1.000
_cell.length_b   1.000
_cell.length_c   1.000
_cell.angle_alpha   90.00
_cell.angle_beta   90.00
_cell.angle_gamma   90.00
#
_symmetry.space_group_name_H-M   'P 1'
#
loop_
_entity.id
_entity.type
_entity.pdbx_description
1 polymer ?
#
loop_
_entity_poly.entity_id
_entity_poly.type
_entity_poly.pdbx_seq_one_letter_code
_entity_poly.pdbx_strand_id
1 'polypeptide(L)'
;MTKAAAIAILKEWEMAGITTEDDRITYIQANLKLDFKCMISDPENLRGMFESSVILQTFAIHLSSTAGSLIRYGNPVGRLALAVAAVERGFVLWKTGHILSKNKLAARIKICATEDERKRAKKSNACLIYFSQATWGRTTRQYMWNLTKKMWKAIIFKVQVYKRAAKNCKDLESDGFESNQDVRALLIVANPDDNDNDYNGGDDNEEELLD
;
A
#
# COMPACT_ATOMS: atom_id res chain seq x y z
N MET A 1 1.39 3.48 6.50
CA MET A 1 1.58 3.42 5.03
C MET A 1 3.03 3.77 4.77
N THR A 2 3.64 3.38 3.66
CA THR A 2 5.04 3.77 3.42
C THR A 2 5.12 5.24 2.99
N LYS A 3 6.24 5.92 3.32
CA LYS A 3 6.53 7.29 2.85
C LYS A 3 6.43 7.40 1.32
N ALA A 4 6.92 6.38 0.61
CA ALA A 4 6.86 6.31 -0.85
C ALA A 4 5.41 6.33 -1.38
N ALA A 5 4.52 5.54 -0.77
CA ALA A 5 3.11 5.52 -1.16
C ALA A 5 2.42 6.87 -0.87
N ALA A 6 2.77 7.53 0.25
CA ALA A 6 2.22 8.84 0.58
C ALA A 6 2.60 9.89 -0.46
N ILE A 7 3.88 9.95 -0.83
CA ILE A 7 4.39 10.87 -1.86
C ILE A 7 3.73 10.58 -3.21
N ALA A 8 3.63 9.31 -3.61
CA ALA A 8 3.03 8.95 -4.90
C ALA A 8 1.54 9.34 -4.96
N ILE A 9 0.78 9.13 -3.88
CA ILE A 9 -0.63 9.53 -3.81
C ILE A 9 -0.79 11.05 -3.87
N LEU A 10 0.08 11.82 -3.18
CA LEU A 10 0.03 13.28 -3.25
C LEU A 10 0.34 13.79 -4.66
N LYS A 11 1.34 13.23 -5.34
CA LYS A 11 1.63 13.54 -6.75
C LYS A 11 0.46 13.21 -7.66
N GLU A 12 -0.23 12.10 -7.40
CA GLU A 12 -1.42 11.73 -8.17
C GLU A 12 -2.53 12.77 -8.01
N TRP A 13 -2.74 13.29 -6.80
CA TRP A 13 -3.68 14.39 -6.56
C TRP A 13 -3.30 15.66 -7.31
N GLU A 14 -2.03 16.05 -7.26
CA GLU A 14 -1.53 17.20 -8.01
C GLU A 14 -1.74 17.05 -9.52
N MET A 15 -1.34 15.89 -10.09
CA MET A 15 -1.49 15.62 -11.52
C MET A 15 -2.95 15.56 -11.97
N ALA A 16 -3.84 15.05 -11.13
CA ALA A 16 -5.27 14.99 -11.40
C ALA A 16 -5.99 16.33 -11.15
N GLY A 17 -5.29 17.37 -10.66
CA GLY A 17 -5.90 18.65 -10.29
C GLY A 17 -6.81 18.59 -9.06
N ILE A 18 -6.68 17.55 -8.24
CA ILE A 18 -7.55 17.28 -7.08
C ILE A 18 -7.00 18.03 -5.87
N THR A 19 -7.60 19.17 -5.57
CA THR A 19 -7.15 20.06 -4.48
C THR A 19 -8.05 19.99 -3.25
N THR A 20 -9.34 19.72 -3.42
CA THR A 20 -10.33 19.75 -2.33
C THR A 20 -10.54 18.38 -1.68
N GLU A 21 -11.08 18.39 -0.46
CA GLU A 21 -11.42 17.17 0.26
C GLU A 21 -12.55 16.38 -0.44
N ASP A 22 -13.58 17.09 -0.91
CA ASP A 22 -14.74 16.49 -1.59
C ASP A 22 -14.36 15.86 -2.93
N ASP A 23 -13.44 16.47 -3.68
CA ASP A 23 -12.93 15.90 -4.92
C ASP A 23 -12.12 14.62 -4.66
N ARG A 24 -11.32 14.59 -3.58
CA ARG A 24 -10.61 13.37 -3.16
C ARG A 24 -11.60 12.27 -2.80
N ILE A 25 -12.64 12.58 -2.02
CA ILE A 25 -13.70 11.63 -1.67
C ILE A 25 -14.35 11.08 -2.94
N THR A 26 -14.72 11.97 -3.87
CA THR A 26 -15.39 11.62 -5.13
C THR A 26 -14.51 10.72 -5.98
N TYR A 27 -13.23 11.07 -6.16
CA TYR A 27 -12.27 10.25 -6.87
C TYR A 27 -12.13 8.87 -6.23
N ILE A 28 -11.98 8.84 -4.91
CA ILE A 28 -11.84 7.60 -4.13
C ILE A 28 -13.09 6.73 -4.29
N GLN A 29 -14.29 7.29 -4.16
CA GLN A 29 -15.53 6.54 -4.30
C GLN A 29 -15.68 5.96 -5.71
N ALA A 30 -15.27 6.69 -6.75
CA ALA A 30 -15.27 6.22 -8.13
C ALA A 30 -14.24 5.11 -8.39
N ASN A 31 -13.09 5.15 -7.71
CA ASN A 31 -11.94 4.28 -8.02
C ASN A 31 -11.69 3.13 -7.02
N LEU A 32 -12.23 3.17 -5.79
CA LEU A 32 -12.08 2.09 -4.79
C LEU A 32 -13.20 1.04 -4.85
N LYS A 33 -14.43 1.40 -5.24
CA LYS A 33 -15.59 0.49 -5.16
C LYS A 33 -15.59 -0.62 -6.21
N LEU A 34 -14.94 -0.40 -7.35
CA LEU A 34 -14.84 -1.34 -8.46
C LEU A 34 -13.40 -1.86 -8.52
N ASP A 35 -13.14 -3.02 -7.90
CA ASP A 35 -11.88 -3.80 -8.01
C ASP A 35 -10.56 -3.00 -7.87
N PHE A 36 -10.59 -1.89 -7.11
CA PHE A 36 -9.50 -0.94 -7.02
C PHE A 36 -8.96 -0.51 -8.39
N LYS A 37 -9.80 0.12 -9.22
CA LYS A 37 -9.41 0.78 -10.48
C LYS A 37 -8.14 1.64 -10.36
N CYS A 38 -7.85 2.22 -9.19
CA CYS A 38 -6.60 2.96 -8.93
C CYS A 38 -5.31 2.10 -9.03
N MET A 39 -5.44 0.78 -9.16
CA MET A 39 -4.32 -0.14 -9.40
C MET A 39 -4.13 -0.49 -10.87
N ILE A 40 -5.08 -0.15 -11.73
CA ILE A 40 -5.16 -0.58 -13.13
C ILE A 40 -4.70 0.57 -14.03
N SER A 41 -3.86 0.29 -15.03
CA SER A 41 -3.42 1.34 -15.98
C SER A 41 -4.53 1.81 -16.92
N ASP A 42 -5.44 0.91 -17.27
CA ASP A 42 -6.62 1.17 -18.10
C ASP A 42 -7.84 0.57 -17.39
N PRO A 43 -8.46 1.35 -16.47
CA PRO A 43 -9.55 0.87 -15.63
C PRO A 43 -10.86 0.63 -16.40
N GLU A 44 -11.01 1.19 -17.60
CA GLU A 44 -12.21 1.00 -18.42
C GLU A 44 -12.19 -0.36 -19.12
N ASN A 45 -11.01 -0.84 -19.52
CA ASN A 45 -10.84 -2.18 -20.09
C ASN A 45 -10.29 -3.20 -19.07
N LEU A 46 -10.16 -2.84 -17.79
CA LEU A 46 -9.55 -3.64 -16.73
C LEU A 46 -8.14 -4.17 -17.07
N ARG A 47 -7.34 -3.37 -17.80
CA ARG A 47 -6.02 -3.76 -18.30
C ARG A 47 -4.86 -3.14 -17.51
N GLY A 48 -3.84 -3.95 -17.29
CA GLY A 48 -2.61 -3.55 -16.59
C GLY A 48 -2.84 -3.41 -15.09
N MET A 49 -3.35 -4.47 -14.47
CA MET A 49 -3.37 -4.58 -13.00
C MET A 49 -1.96 -4.41 -12.44
N PHE A 50 -1.83 -3.56 -11.42
CA PHE A 50 -0.57 -3.08 -10.82
C PHE A 50 0.28 -2.16 -11.70
N GLU A 51 -0.25 -1.69 -12.83
CA GLU A 51 0.45 -0.81 -13.76
C GLU A 51 -0.03 0.66 -13.68
N SER A 52 -0.84 1.02 -12.68
CA SER A 52 -1.20 2.41 -12.45
C SER A 52 0.02 3.28 -12.11
N SER A 53 -0.02 4.56 -12.49
CA SER A 53 1.02 5.56 -12.21
C SER A 53 1.46 5.55 -10.75
N VAL A 54 0.51 5.59 -9.83
CA VAL A 54 0.74 5.63 -8.38
C VAL A 54 1.48 4.38 -7.85
N ILE A 55 1.15 3.19 -8.37
CA ILE A 55 1.85 1.95 -8.01
C ILE A 55 3.25 1.93 -8.59
N LEU A 56 3.40 2.27 -9.88
CA LEU A 56 4.69 2.26 -10.56
C LEU A 56 5.66 3.26 -9.92
N GLN A 57 5.20 4.45 -9.54
CA GLN A 57 5.98 5.44 -8.79
C GLN A 57 6.41 4.92 -7.41
N THR A 58 5.45 4.41 -6.63
CA THR A 58 5.74 3.85 -5.30
C THR A 58 6.75 2.70 -5.38
N PHE A 59 6.55 1.82 -6.36
CA PHE A 59 7.42 0.68 -6.58
C PHE A 59 8.79 1.10 -7.10
N ALA A 60 8.90 2.11 -7.96
CA ALA A 60 10.18 2.65 -8.43
C ALA A 60 11.04 3.19 -7.27
N ILE A 61 10.41 3.86 -6.29
CA ILE A 61 11.09 4.34 -5.08
C ILE A 61 11.61 3.15 -4.28
N HIS A 62 10.74 2.18 -3.92
CA HIS A 62 11.16 0.99 -3.18
C HIS A 62 12.21 0.16 -3.95
N LEU A 63 12.13 0.10 -5.28
CA LEU A 63 13.10 -0.62 -6.11
C LEU A 63 14.47 0.05 -6.07
N SER A 64 14.49 1.39 -6.08
CA SER A 64 15.72 2.18 -6.03
C SER A 64 16.37 2.12 -4.64
N SER A 65 15.60 2.10 -3.57
CA SER A 65 16.11 2.04 -2.19
C SER A 65 16.87 0.77 -1.82
N THR A 66 16.77 -0.30 -2.61
CA THR A 66 17.57 -1.51 -2.38
C THR A 66 18.51 -1.83 -3.55
N ALA A 67 18.64 -0.93 -4.53
CA ALA A 67 19.57 -1.16 -5.63
C ALA A 67 21.00 -1.22 -5.06
N GLY A 68 21.72 -2.31 -5.33
CA GLY A 68 23.06 -2.52 -4.76
C GLY A 68 23.08 -3.04 -3.31
N SER A 69 21.93 -3.39 -2.72
CA SER A 69 21.90 -4.04 -1.41
C SER A 69 22.65 -5.37 -1.44
N LEU A 70 23.57 -5.54 -0.50
CA LEU A 70 24.33 -6.79 -0.30
C LEU A 70 23.40 -7.96 0.05
N ILE A 71 22.32 -7.65 0.78
CA ILE A 71 21.29 -8.60 1.19
C ILE A 71 20.22 -8.68 0.10
N ARG A 72 19.99 -9.89 -0.42
CA ARG A 72 18.88 -10.18 -1.35
C ARG A 72 17.59 -10.29 -0.55
N TYR A 73 16.85 -9.19 -0.47
CA TYR A 73 15.53 -9.16 0.14
C TYR A 73 14.47 -9.75 -0.81
N GLY A 74 14.31 -11.08 -0.74
CA GLY A 74 13.19 -11.84 -1.33
C GLY A 74 13.02 -11.72 -2.85
N ASN A 75 11.94 -12.33 -3.35
CA ASN A 75 11.54 -12.19 -4.75
C ASN A 75 11.06 -10.75 -4.99
N PRO A 76 11.57 -10.03 -6.01
CA PRO A 76 11.15 -8.65 -6.30
C PRO A 76 9.63 -8.52 -6.56
N VAL A 77 8.94 -9.61 -6.89
CA VAL A 77 7.47 -9.73 -6.91
C VAL A 77 6.84 -9.37 -5.56
N GLY A 78 7.42 -9.80 -4.44
CA GLY A 78 6.93 -9.48 -3.10
C GLY A 78 7.03 -7.98 -2.78
N ARG A 79 8.01 -7.28 -3.37
CA ARG A 79 8.14 -5.83 -3.20
C ARG A 79 7.08 -5.06 -3.97
N LEU A 80 6.73 -5.49 -5.18
CA LEU A 80 5.60 -4.94 -5.91
C LEU A 80 4.32 -5.15 -5.10
N ALA A 81 4.08 -6.37 -4.62
CA ALA A 81 2.92 -6.67 -3.78
C ALA A 81 2.85 -5.78 -2.53
N LEU A 82 3.98 -5.52 -1.88
CA LEU A 82 4.07 -4.58 -0.75
C LEU A 82 3.75 -3.14 -1.17
N ALA A 83 4.23 -2.69 -2.34
CA ALA A 83 3.93 -1.37 -2.88
C ALA A 83 2.43 -1.21 -3.17
N VAL A 84 1.81 -2.23 -3.77
CA VAL A 84 0.35 -2.27 -4.03
C VAL A 84 -0.42 -2.17 -2.72
N ALA A 85 -0.10 -3.00 -1.73
CA ALA A 85 -0.74 -2.99 -0.41
C ALA A 85 -0.56 -1.64 0.31
N ALA A 86 0.60 -1.00 0.17
CA ALA A 86 0.85 0.32 0.76
C ALA A 86 0.01 1.42 0.12
N VAL A 87 -0.14 1.39 -1.21
CA VAL A 87 -0.98 2.31 -1.99
C VAL A 87 -2.46 2.09 -1.66
N GLU A 88 -2.91 0.84 -1.63
CA GLU A 88 -4.26 0.46 -1.21
C GLU A 88 -4.59 1.06 0.16
N ARG A 89 -3.74 0.79 1.16
CA ARG A 89 -3.90 1.34 2.50
C ARG A 89 -3.95 2.85 2.50
N GLY A 90 -3.14 3.50 1.67
CA GLY A 90 -3.19 4.93 1.44
C GLY A 90 -4.58 5.38 0.99
N PHE A 91 -5.09 4.85 -0.12
CA PHE A 91 -6.42 5.23 -0.59
C PHE A 91 -7.53 4.92 0.42
N VAL A 92 -7.47 3.80 1.14
CA VAL A 92 -8.45 3.50 2.20
C VAL A 92 -8.38 4.51 3.35
N LEU A 93 -7.19 5.00 3.71
CA LEU A 93 -7.02 6.04 4.72
C LEU A 93 -7.65 7.38 4.31
N TRP A 94 -7.62 7.70 3.02
CA TRP A 94 -8.26 8.89 2.46
C TRP A 94 -9.74 8.67 2.11
N LYS A 95 -10.35 7.53 2.46
CA LYS A 95 -11.74 7.23 2.09
C LYS A 95 -12.75 8.31 2.55
N THR A 96 -12.39 9.07 3.58
CA THR A 96 -13.16 10.22 4.09
C THR A 96 -12.61 11.57 3.63
N GLY A 97 -11.77 11.63 2.60
CA GLY A 97 -11.15 12.86 2.06
C GLY A 97 -9.90 13.33 2.80
N HIS A 98 -9.80 12.98 4.08
CA HIS A 98 -8.63 13.19 4.93
C HIS A 98 -8.21 11.91 5.64
N ILE A 99 -6.93 11.84 6.04
CA ILE A 99 -6.40 10.73 6.83
C ILE A 99 -7.00 10.78 8.25
N LEU A 100 -7.71 9.73 8.63
CA LEU A 100 -8.28 9.59 9.98
C LEU A 100 -7.17 9.51 11.05
N SER A 101 -7.32 10.26 12.14
CA SER A 101 -6.44 10.16 13.31
C SER A 101 -6.80 8.94 14.17
N LYS A 102 -5.85 8.47 15.00
CA LYS A 102 -6.10 7.39 15.97
C LYS A 102 -7.32 7.69 16.86
N ASN A 103 -7.50 8.94 17.27
CA ASN A 103 -8.63 9.37 18.10
C ASN A 103 -9.97 9.26 17.34
N LYS A 104 -10.03 9.68 16.07
CA LYS A 104 -11.22 9.51 15.23
C LYS A 104 -11.57 8.03 15.02
N LEU A 105 -10.57 7.16 14.85
CA LEU A 105 -10.78 5.71 14.73
C LEU A 105 -11.28 5.09 16.05
N ALA A 106 -10.71 5.49 17.18
CA ALA A 106 -11.17 5.03 18.50
C ALA A 106 -12.62 5.44 18.78
N ALA A 107 -13.02 6.66 18.38
CA ALA A 107 -14.40 7.13 18.50
C ALA A 107 -15.39 6.23 17.72
N ARG A 108 -15.03 5.78 16.51
CA ARG A 108 -15.87 4.85 15.71
C ARG A 108 -16.13 3.53 16.42
N ILE A 109 -15.12 2.98 17.10
CA ILE A 109 -15.26 1.71 17.85
C ILE A 109 -16.21 1.89 19.04
N LYS A 110 -16.19 3.07 19.68
CA LYS A 110 -17.06 3.38 20.83
C LYS A 110 -18.54 3.50 20.44
N ILE A 111 -18.84 3.92 19.22
CA ILE A 111 -20.21 4.12 18.72
C ILE A 111 -20.87 2.80 18.29
N CYS A 112 -20.10 1.72 18.10
CA CYS A 112 -20.65 0.40 17.76
C CYS A 112 -21.60 -0.11 18.85
N ALA A 113 -22.79 -0.54 18.43
CA ALA A 113 -23.86 -0.96 19.34
C ALA A 113 -23.67 -2.40 19.83
N THR A 114 -23.07 -3.26 19.00
CA THR A 114 -22.84 -4.67 19.32
C THR A 114 -21.36 -5.00 19.50
N GLU A 115 -21.06 -6.06 20.27
CA GLU A 115 -19.68 -6.51 20.47
C GLU A 115 -19.06 -7.04 19.17
N ASP A 116 -19.85 -7.66 18.30
CA ASP A 116 -19.37 -8.14 16.98
C ASP A 116 -19.01 -6.98 16.05
N GLU A 117 -19.83 -5.92 16.01
CA GLU A 117 -19.47 -4.69 15.30
C GLU A 117 -18.21 -4.06 15.86
N ARG A 118 -18.06 -4.04 17.19
CA ARG A 118 -16.88 -3.50 17.86
C ARG A 118 -15.63 -4.30 17.50
N LYS A 119 -15.70 -5.63 17.50
CA LYS A 119 -14.59 -6.52 17.08
C LYS A 119 -14.21 -6.29 15.61
N ARG A 120 -15.19 -6.23 14.70
CA ARG A 120 -14.95 -5.91 13.28
C ARG A 120 -14.32 -4.53 13.10
N ALA A 121 -14.81 -3.51 13.81
CA ALA A 121 -14.29 -2.16 13.76
C ALA A 121 -12.86 -2.07 14.33
N LYS A 122 -12.56 -2.75 15.44
CA LYS A 122 -11.20 -2.86 16.00
C LYS A 122 -10.24 -3.45 14.96
N LYS A 123 -10.60 -4.59 14.35
CA LYS A 123 -9.79 -5.25 13.33
C LYS A 123 -9.59 -4.37 12.10
N SER A 124 -10.65 -3.77 11.58
CA SER A 124 -10.58 -2.86 10.43
C SER A 124 -9.71 -1.63 10.72
N ASN A 125 -9.90 -1.00 11.89
CA ASN A 125 -9.10 0.15 12.30
C ASN A 125 -7.63 -0.21 12.54
N ALA A 126 -7.33 -1.40 13.06
CA ALA A 126 -5.96 -1.86 13.20
C ALA A 126 -5.22 -1.90 11.85
N CYS A 127 -5.89 -2.34 10.77
CA CYS A 127 -5.33 -2.27 9.42
C CYS A 127 -5.10 -0.82 8.93
N LEU A 128 -5.87 0.15 9.41
CA LEU A 128 -5.65 1.57 9.10
C LEU A 128 -4.54 2.20 9.93
N ILE A 129 -4.33 1.73 11.16
CA ILE A 129 -3.33 2.27 12.08
C ILE A 129 -1.95 1.68 11.81
N TYR A 130 -1.87 0.36 11.62
CA TYR A 130 -0.61 -0.36 11.47
C TYR A 130 -0.41 -0.86 10.04
N PHE A 131 0.83 -0.94 9.60
CA PHE A 131 1.21 -1.56 8.34
C PHE A 131 2.26 -2.62 8.64
N SER A 132 1.79 -3.78 9.09
CA SER A 132 2.59 -4.89 9.60
C SER A 132 2.17 -6.21 8.98
N GLN A 133 2.97 -7.25 9.17
CA GLN A 133 2.64 -8.59 8.69
C GLN A 133 1.30 -9.11 9.25
N ALA A 134 1.00 -8.83 10.51
CA ALA A 134 -0.26 -9.23 11.14
C ALA A 134 -1.49 -8.56 10.51
N THR A 135 -1.36 -7.32 10.02
CA THR A 135 -2.49 -6.53 9.51
C THR A 135 -2.63 -6.56 7.98
N TRP A 136 -1.51 -6.58 7.25
CA TRP A 136 -1.47 -6.49 5.79
C TRP A 136 -0.72 -7.64 5.12
N GLY A 137 -0.16 -8.58 5.87
CA GLY A 137 0.60 -9.70 5.32
C GLY A 137 -0.25 -10.66 4.48
N ARG A 138 -1.53 -10.86 4.83
CA ARG A 138 -2.46 -11.65 4.01
C ARG A 138 -2.73 -10.98 2.67
N THR A 139 -3.12 -9.71 2.68
CA THR A 139 -3.39 -8.90 1.48
C THR A 139 -2.16 -8.83 0.58
N THR A 140 -0.98 -8.60 1.16
CA THR A 140 0.29 -8.57 0.42
C THR A 140 0.58 -9.91 -0.27
N ARG A 141 0.39 -11.05 0.42
CA ARG A 141 0.56 -12.38 -0.19
C ARG A 141 -0.46 -12.66 -1.29
N GLN A 142 -1.70 -12.19 -1.12
CA GLN A 142 -2.72 -12.32 -2.16
C GLN A 142 -2.32 -11.61 -3.45
N TYR A 143 -1.78 -10.39 -3.37
CA TYR A 143 -1.24 -9.70 -4.54
C TYR A 143 -0.04 -10.38 -5.17
N MET A 144 0.81 -10.99 -4.33
CA MET A 144 1.94 -11.79 -4.82
C MET A 144 1.46 -12.96 -5.69
N TRP A 145 0.40 -13.66 -5.28
CA TRP A 145 -0.17 -14.79 -6.02
C TRP A 145 -0.92 -14.37 -7.30
N ASN A 146 -1.54 -13.20 -7.31
CA ASN A 146 -2.22 -12.67 -8.49
C ASN A 146 -1.26 -12.18 -9.58
N LEU A 147 0.05 -12.13 -9.31
CA LEU A 147 1.03 -11.63 -10.25
C LEU A 147 1.58 -12.74 -11.16
N THR A 148 1.34 -12.60 -12.47
CA THR A 148 1.91 -13.52 -13.47
C THR A 148 3.32 -13.08 -13.93
N LYS A 149 4.13 -14.03 -14.44
CA LYS A 149 5.45 -13.74 -15.04
C LYS A 149 5.36 -12.71 -16.18
N LYS A 150 4.27 -12.72 -16.96
CA LYS A 150 4.04 -11.78 -18.07
C LYS A 150 3.81 -10.36 -17.56
N MET A 151 2.92 -10.22 -16.56
CA MET A 151 2.67 -8.92 -15.91
C MET A 151 3.95 -8.37 -15.28
N TRP A 152 4.71 -9.21 -14.59
CA TRP A 152 5.98 -8.81 -13.98
C TRP A 152 6.96 -8.18 -14.98
N LYS A 153 7.15 -8.80 -16.15
CA LYS A 153 8.04 -8.25 -17.20
C LYS A 153 7.55 -6.88 -17.69
N ALA A 154 6.25 -6.74 -17.94
CA ALA A 154 5.66 -5.48 -18.37
C ALA A 154 5.85 -4.37 -17.32
N ILE A 155 5.56 -4.68 -16.04
CA ILE A 155 5.72 -3.76 -14.92
C ILE A 155 7.17 -3.33 -14.77
N ILE A 156 8.13 -4.26 -14.77
CA ILE A 156 9.56 -3.92 -14.65
C ILE A 156 10.01 -3.01 -15.78
N PHE A 157 9.55 -3.24 -17.01
CA PHE A 157 9.86 -2.35 -18.13
C PHE A 157 9.32 -0.93 -17.88
N LYS A 158 8.04 -0.80 -17.49
CA LYS A 158 7.41 0.50 -17.20
C LYS A 158 8.05 1.25 -16.02
N VAL A 159 8.42 0.53 -14.95
CA VAL A 159 9.06 1.11 -13.75
C VAL A 159 10.38 1.80 -14.06
N GLN A 160 11.13 1.35 -15.08
CA GLN A 160 12.40 2.00 -15.44
C GLN A 160 12.21 3.46 -15.86
N VAL A 161 11.08 3.80 -16.48
CA VAL A 161 10.76 5.18 -16.86
C VAL A 161 10.67 6.07 -15.62
N TYR A 162 9.90 5.63 -14.63
CA TYR A 162 9.75 6.33 -13.35
C TYR A 162 11.05 6.39 -12.55
N LYS A 163 11.87 5.33 -12.60
CA LYS A 163 13.18 5.31 -11.94
C LYS A 163 14.16 6.32 -12.55
N ARG A 164 14.15 6.48 -13.88
CA ARG A 164 14.98 7.48 -14.58
C ARG A 164 14.50 8.91 -14.27
N ALA A 165 13.19 9.15 -14.33
CA ALA A 165 12.61 10.44 -13.97
C ALA A 165 12.93 10.84 -12.51
N ALA A 166 12.84 9.89 -11.58
CA ALA A 166 13.19 10.11 -10.17
C ALA A 166 14.68 10.40 -9.97
N LYS A 167 15.60 9.77 -10.73
CA LYS A 167 17.03 10.07 -10.65
C LYS A 167 17.36 11.48 -11.15
N ASN A 168 16.73 11.91 -12.24
CA ASN A 168 16.97 13.24 -12.81
C ASN A 168 16.40 14.38 -11.93
N CYS A 169 15.48 14.07 -11.01
CA CYS A 169 14.98 15.05 -10.03
C CYS A 169 15.84 15.12 -8.76
N LYS A 170 16.75 14.16 -8.52
CA LYS A 170 17.59 14.13 -7.30
C LYS A 170 18.70 15.18 -7.29
N ASP A 171 18.98 15.81 -8.42
CA ASP A 171 19.91 16.95 -8.49
C ASP A 171 19.30 18.24 -7.88
N LEU A 172 18.04 18.19 -7.41
CA LEU A 172 17.34 19.27 -6.72
C LEU A 172 16.99 18.93 -5.24
N GLU A 173 17.33 17.75 -4.73
CA GLU A 173 17.05 17.34 -3.34
C GLU A 173 18.15 17.79 -2.34
N SER A 174 18.92 18.83 -2.64
CA SER A 174 19.96 19.36 -1.74
C SER A 174 19.51 20.53 -0.85
N ASP A 175 18.29 21.05 -0.98
CA ASP A 175 17.88 22.14 -0.11
C ASP A 175 16.40 22.08 0.29
N GLY A 176 16.16 21.90 1.59
CA GLY A 176 15.00 22.49 2.24
C GLY A 176 13.67 21.74 2.29
N PHE A 177 13.57 20.43 2.06
CA PHE A 177 12.32 19.69 2.40
C PHE A 177 12.34 19.20 3.86
N GLU A 178 12.39 20.13 4.82
CA GLU A 178 11.83 19.93 6.17
C GLU A 178 10.29 19.88 6.08
N SER A 179 9.76 18.90 5.35
CA SER A 179 8.36 18.54 5.46
C SER A 179 8.22 17.74 6.74
N ASN A 180 7.71 18.38 7.80
CA ASN A 180 7.09 17.77 8.97
C ASN A 180 6.83 16.28 8.74
N GLN A 181 7.73 15.43 9.24
CA GLN A 181 7.65 13.98 9.05
C GLN A 181 6.27 13.55 9.53
N ASP A 182 5.38 13.14 8.61
CA ASP A 182 4.11 12.55 9.02
C ASP A 182 4.46 11.29 9.81
N VAL A 183 4.25 11.35 11.12
CA VAL A 183 4.53 10.29 12.10
C VAL A 183 3.86 8.97 11.68
N ARG A 184 2.88 8.98 10.77
CA ARG A 184 2.17 7.81 10.21
C ARG A 184 2.90 7.12 9.04
N ALA A 185 3.96 7.73 8.50
CA ALA A 185 4.87 7.13 7.53
C ALA A 185 5.95 6.26 8.19
N LEU A 186 6.06 6.32 9.53
CA LEU A 186 6.93 5.43 10.30
C LEU A 186 6.34 4.02 10.28
N LEU A 187 7.13 3.07 9.76
CA LEU A 187 6.93 1.65 10.06
C LEU A 187 7.13 1.47 11.57
N ILE A 188 6.05 1.41 12.34
CA ILE A 188 6.13 0.98 13.73
C ILE A 188 6.29 -0.54 13.67
N VAL A 189 7.47 -1.03 14.04
CA VAL A 189 7.72 -2.46 14.32
C VAL A 189 6.76 -2.83 15.45
N ALA A 190 5.86 -3.79 15.20
CA ALA A 190 5.02 -4.31 16.28
C ALA A 190 5.94 -5.00 17.28
N ASN A 191 5.90 -4.58 18.55
CA ASN A 191 6.55 -5.32 19.62
C ASN A 191 5.89 -6.70 19.74
N PRO A 192 6.68 -7.77 19.92
CA PRO A 192 6.17 -9.14 19.98
C PRO A 192 5.33 -9.46 21.22
N ASP A 193 5.26 -8.57 22.21
CA ASP A 193 4.63 -8.84 23.51
C ASP A 193 3.10 -8.68 23.55
N ASP A 194 2.44 -8.28 22.45
CA ASP A 194 0.96 -8.15 22.39
C ASP A 194 0.26 -9.39 21.79
N ASN A 195 0.90 -10.56 21.86
CA ASN A 195 0.45 -11.78 21.19
C ASN A 195 -0.25 -12.78 22.12
N ASP A 196 -1.31 -12.34 22.80
CA ASP A 196 -2.32 -13.27 23.32
C ASP A 196 -3.27 -13.60 22.17
N ASN A 197 -3.06 -14.71 21.47
CA ASN A 197 -4.14 -15.54 20.91
C ASN A 197 -3.59 -16.87 20.37
N ASP A 198 -4.06 -17.94 21.00
CA ASP A 198 -3.88 -19.34 20.68
C ASP A 198 -4.04 -19.64 19.18
N TYR A 199 -2.93 -19.98 18.55
CA TYR A 199 -2.91 -20.61 17.23
C TYR A 199 -2.81 -22.13 17.45
N ASN A 200 -3.94 -22.82 17.44
CA ASN A 200 -3.95 -24.28 17.33
C ASN A 200 -3.49 -24.66 15.92
N GLY A 201 -2.26 -25.17 15.84
CA GLY A 201 -1.71 -25.81 14.66
C GLY A 201 -2.46 -27.11 14.34
N GLY A 202 -2.70 -27.32 13.06
CA GLY A 202 -3.16 -28.59 12.50
C GLY A 202 -2.41 -28.83 11.19
N ASP A 203 -1.54 -29.82 11.25
CA ASP A 203 -0.61 -30.40 10.27
C ASP A 203 -0.92 -30.28 8.77
N ASP A 204 0.11 -29.84 8.04
CA ASP A 204 0.94 -30.62 7.12
C ASP A 204 0.25 -31.71 6.27
N ASN A 205 0.22 -31.47 4.96
CA ASN A 205 0.56 -32.49 3.97
C ASN A 205 1.26 -31.80 2.80
N GLU A 206 2.58 -31.94 2.81
CA GLU A 206 3.44 -31.80 1.64
C GLU A 206 3.13 -32.96 0.69
N GLU A 207 2.69 -32.66 -0.53
CA GLU A 207 2.89 -33.56 -1.66
C GLU A 207 3.15 -32.69 -2.90
N GLU A 208 4.44 -32.50 -3.14
CA GLU A 208 5.14 -32.73 -4.40
C GLU A 208 4.34 -32.49 -5.69
N LEU A 209 4.78 -31.54 -6.52
CA LEU A 209 4.63 -31.61 -7.99
C LEU A 209 5.35 -30.43 -8.67
N LEU A 210 6.47 -30.73 -9.35
CA LEU A 210 6.64 -30.63 -10.82
C LEU A 210 8.12 -30.45 -11.19
N ASP A 211 8.67 -31.51 -11.79
CA ASP A 211 9.52 -31.38 -12.99
C ASP A 211 8.69 -30.82 -14.16
#